data_AF-A0A7C1VNP5-F1
#
_entry.id   AF-A0A7C1VNP5-F1
#
_cell.length_a   1.000
_cell.length_b   1.000
_cell.length_c   1.000
_cell.angle_alpha   90.00
_cell.angle_beta   90.00
_cell.angle_gamma   90.00
#
_symmetry.space_group_name_H-M   'P 1'
#
loop_
_entity.id
_entity.type
_entity.pdbx_description
1 polymer ?
#
loop_
_entity_poly.entity_id
_entity_poly.type
_entity_poly.pdbx_seq_one_letter_code
_entity_poly.pdbx_strand_id
1 'polypeptide(L)'
;MKDLKENWRWILSGSLCGWGDVAIKLFGLVIYLWVPTDIRISRLKRREIERFGETDLGPGGKMYKHHRAFIGWAKEYDDGGLDMRSKARHENWLEKVDCDIIRYEGEKSFDEIMEGLTTECT
;
A
#
# COMPACT_ATOMS: atom_id res chain seq x y z
N MET A 1 -15.84 15.15 -4.04
CA MET A 1 -14.80 16.08 -3.52
C MET A 1 -15.33 17.12 -2.53
N LYS A 2 -16.63 17.42 -2.48
CA LYS A 2 -17.19 18.40 -1.53
C LYS A 2 -16.76 18.11 -0.08
N ASP A 3 -16.93 16.88 0.37
CA ASP A 3 -16.56 16.48 1.74
C ASP A 3 -15.06 16.68 2.05
N LEU A 4 -14.18 16.41 1.09
CA LEU A 4 -12.72 16.61 1.24
C LEU A 4 -12.30 18.08 1.23
N LYS A 5 -13.11 18.96 0.64
CA LYS A 5 -12.87 20.42 0.61
C LYS A 5 -13.47 21.13 1.81
N GLU A 6 -14.57 20.60 2.36
CA GLU A 6 -15.28 21.17 3.51
C GLU A 6 -14.70 20.71 4.85
N ASN A 7 -13.93 19.62 4.85
CA ASN A 7 -13.23 19.13 6.03
C ASN A 7 -11.72 19.28 5.83
N TRP A 8 -11.06 19.94 6.78
CA TRP A 8 -9.61 20.22 6.72
C TRP A 8 -8.74 19.09 7.28
N ARG A 9 -9.34 18.08 7.92
CA ARG A 9 -8.65 16.91 8.49
C ARG A 9 -9.28 15.63 7.96
N TRP A 10 -8.56 14.95 7.10
CA TRP A 10 -8.94 13.64 6.59
C TRP A 10 -7.70 12.81 6.31
N ILE A 11 -7.86 11.49 6.34
CA ILE A 11 -6.84 10.52 5.98
C ILE A 11 -7.44 9.65 4.89
N LEU A 12 -6.71 9.51 3.78
CA LEU A 12 -7.04 8.57 2.72
C LEU A 12 -5.90 7.55 2.60
N SER A 13 -6.23 6.26 2.60
CA SER A 13 -5.24 5.18 2.52
C SER A 13 -5.54 4.21 1.39
N GLY A 14 -4.48 3.69 0.76
CA GLY A 14 -4.56 2.72 -0.32
C GLY A 14 -3.66 3.06 -1.51
N SER A 15 -3.83 2.30 -2.58
CA SER A 15 -3.12 2.53 -3.86
C SER A 15 -3.90 3.55 -4.69
N LEU A 16 -3.49 4.82 -4.64
CA LEU A 16 -4.22 5.94 -5.23
C LEU A 16 -3.97 6.16 -6.73
N CYS A 17 -3.04 5.45 -7.35
CA CYS A 17 -2.66 5.69 -8.75
C CYS A 17 -3.85 5.57 -9.72
N GLY A 18 -4.20 6.68 -10.38
CA GLY A 18 -5.23 6.77 -11.41
C GLY A 18 -6.56 7.31 -10.86
N TRP A 19 -7.19 6.61 -9.92
CA TRP A 19 -8.49 7.05 -9.39
C TRP A 19 -8.35 8.16 -8.34
N GLY A 20 -7.24 8.18 -7.59
CA GLY A 20 -6.95 9.17 -6.56
C GLY A 20 -6.34 10.45 -7.11
N ASP A 21 -6.11 10.53 -8.43
CA ASP A 21 -5.48 11.69 -9.08
C ASP A 21 -6.28 12.98 -8.85
N VAL A 22 -7.60 12.86 -8.71
CA VAL A 22 -8.52 13.97 -8.38
C VAL A 22 -8.24 14.62 -7.03
N ALA A 23 -7.52 13.92 -6.13
CA ALA A 23 -7.17 14.39 -4.80
C ALA A 23 -5.72 14.87 -4.69
N ILE A 24 -4.89 14.75 -5.75
CA ILE A 24 -3.46 15.11 -5.72
C ILE A 24 -3.22 16.50 -5.13
N LYS A 25 -3.96 17.51 -5.61
CA LYS A 25 -3.82 18.91 -5.17
C LYS A 25 -4.43 19.20 -3.79
N LEU A 26 -5.02 18.19 -3.14
CA LEU A 26 -5.65 18.33 -1.82
C LEU A 26 -4.81 17.73 -0.68
N PHE A 27 -3.78 16.93 -1.00
CA PHE A 27 -2.90 16.38 0.02
C PHE A 27 -2.01 17.49 0.60
N GLY A 28 -2.04 17.65 1.92
CA GLY A 28 -1.03 18.44 2.64
C GLY A 28 0.21 17.63 3.02
N LEU A 29 0.09 16.30 3.01
CA LEU A 29 1.16 15.36 3.34
C LEU A 29 0.86 14.00 2.70
N VAL A 30 1.89 13.31 2.21
CA VAL A 30 1.81 11.92 1.76
C VAL A 30 2.77 11.05 2.58
N ILE A 31 2.27 9.91 3.05
CA ILE A 31 3.08 8.89 3.73
C ILE A 31 3.21 7.68 2.80
N TYR A 32 4.42 7.39 2.37
CA TYR A 32 4.76 6.22 1.56
C TYR A 32 5.35 5.13 2.45
N LEU A 33 4.70 3.96 2.47
CA LEU A 33 5.16 2.78 3.21
C LEU A 33 5.65 1.71 2.25
N TRP A 34 6.90 1.27 2.43
CA TRP A 34 7.48 0.16 1.69
C TRP A 34 8.16 -0.83 2.62
N VAL A 35 7.93 -2.12 2.36
CA VAL A 35 8.52 -3.22 3.13
C VAL A 35 9.07 -4.25 2.13
N PRO A 36 10.24 -4.87 2.39
CA PRO A 36 10.82 -5.90 1.54
C PRO A 36 9.82 -6.98 1.12
N THR A 37 9.96 -7.46 -0.12
CA THR A 37 9.02 -8.39 -0.76
C THR A 37 8.79 -9.65 0.08
N ASP A 38 9.82 -10.27 0.63
CA ASP A 38 9.72 -11.49 1.44
C ASP A 38 8.86 -11.28 2.69
N ILE A 39 9.06 -10.17 3.40
CA ILE A 39 8.28 -9.79 4.58
C ILE A 39 6.84 -9.47 4.20
N ARG A 40 6.63 -8.65 3.16
CA ARG A 40 5.29 -8.30 2.65
C ARG A 40 4.50 -9.53 2.21
N ILE A 41 5.13 -10.46 1.50
CA ILE A 41 4.50 -11.71 1.06
C ILE A 41 4.19 -12.63 2.23
N SER A 42 5.07 -12.72 3.22
CA SER A 42 4.81 -13.50 4.44
C SER A 42 3.60 -12.96 5.20
N ARG A 43 3.49 -11.63 5.35
CA ARG A 43 2.33 -10.96 5.96
C ARG A 43 1.05 -11.14 5.14
N LEU A 44 1.15 -11.15 3.81
CA LEU A 44 0.00 -11.40 2.91
C LEU A 44 -0.50 -12.84 3.03
N LYS A 45 0.39 -13.84 3.00
CA LYS A 45 0.01 -15.24 3.18
C LYS A 45 -0.69 -15.48 4.50
N ARG A 46 -0.18 -14.90 5.60
CA ARG A 46 -0.82 -14.99 6.92
C ARG A 46 -2.25 -14.45 6.89
N ARG A 47 -2.45 -13.25 6.32
CA ARG A 47 -3.78 -12.64 6.19
C ARG A 47 -4.73 -13.43 5.29
N GLU A 48 -4.21 -14.04 4.23
CA GLU A 48 -5.00 -14.94 3.38
C GLU A 48 -5.49 -16.15 4.18
N ILE A 49 -4.59 -16.79 4.95
CA ILE A 49 -4.92 -17.94 5.81
C ILE A 49 -5.95 -17.55 6.86
N GLU A 50 -5.77 -16.42 7.55
CA GLU A 50 -6.72 -15.91 8.54
C GLU A 50 -8.11 -15.66 7.95
N ARG A 51 -8.19 -15.23 6.69
CA ARG A 51 -9.44 -14.88 6.01
C ARG A 51 -10.17 -16.07 5.40
N PHE A 52 -9.43 -16.97 4.76
CA PHE A 52 -9.99 -18.03 3.92
C PHE A 52 -9.76 -19.44 4.49
N GLY A 53 -8.86 -19.60 5.46
CA GLY A 53 -8.48 -20.89 6.03
C GLY A 53 -7.49 -21.67 5.15
N GLU A 54 -6.64 -22.48 5.78
CA GLU A 54 -5.60 -23.25 5.08
C GLU A 54 -6.18 -24.27 4.09
N THR A 55 -7.30 -24.92 4.43
CA THR A 55 -7.95 -25.93 3.57
C THR A 55 -8.39 -25.35 2.22
N ASP A 56 -9.02 -24.18 2.21
CA ASP A 56 -9.50 -23.57 0.97
C ASP A 56 -8.36 -22.99 0.12
N LEU A 57 -7.24 -22.63 0.74
CA LEU A 57 -6.04 -22.14 0.06
C LEU A 57 -5.08 -23.24 -0.39
N GLY A 58 -5.23 -24.47 0.14
CA GLY A 58 -4.41 -25.63 -0.20
C GLY A 58 -4.80 -26.29 -1.54
N PRO A 59 -3.99 -27.22 -2.08
CA PRO A 59 -4.30 -27.91 -3.33
C PRO A 59 -5.70 -28.57 -3.31
N GLY A 60 -6.51 -28.29 -4.33
CA GLY A 60 -7.91 -28.76 -4.41
C GLY A 60 -8.92 -27.87 -3.67
N GLY A 61 -8.45 -26.92 -2.86
CA GLY A 61 -9.28 -25.92 -2.19
C GLY A 61 -9.87 -24.89 -3.17
N LYS A 62 -11.02 -24.32 -2.80
CA LYS A 62 -11.79 -23.40 -3.67
C LYS A 62 -11.01 -22.12 -4.00
N MET A 63 -10.15 -21.67 -3.10
CA MET A 63 -9.36 -20.44 -3.23
C MET A 63 -7.94 -20.68 -3.74
N TYR A 64 -7.50 -21.93 -3.92
CA TYR A 64 -6.13 -22.29 -4.30
C TYR A 64 -5.57 -21.48 -5.49
N LYS A 65 -6.32 -21.45 -6.61
CA LYS A 65 -5.87 -20.76 -7.83
C LYS A 65 -5.80 -19.24 -7.63
N HIS A 66 -6.81 -18.67 -6.97
CA HIS A 66 -6.86 -17.23 -6.68
C HIS A 66 -5.73 -16.82 -5.74
N HIS A 67 -5.49 -17.60 -4.68
CA HIS A 67 -4.38 -17.39 -3.75
C HIS A 67 -3.03 -17.41 -4.46
N ARG A 68 -2.77 -18.44 -5.29
CA ARG A 68 -1.52 -18.57 -6.05
C ARG A 68 -1.31 -17.40 -7.01
N ALA A 69 -2.35 -17.00 -7.74
CA ALA A 69 -2.30 -15.87 -8.64
C ALA A 69 -2.05 -14.56 -7.89
N PHE A 70 -2.76 -14.33 -6.78
CA PHE A 70 -2.60 -13.15 -5.93
C PHE A 70 -1.19 -13.03 -5.36
N ILE A 71 -0.66 -14.09 -4.75
CA ILE A 71 0.71 -14.10 -4.21
C ILE A 71 1.76 -13.94 -5.30
N GLY A 72 1.54 -14.53 -6.49
CA GLY A 72 2.41 -14.34 -7.65
C GLY A 72 2.46 -12.88 -8.09
N TRP A 73 1.30 -12.30 -8.38
CA TRP A 73 1.15 -10.90 -8.75
C TRP A 73 1.71 -9.94 -7.68
N ALA A 74 1.50 -10.23 -6.39
CA ALA A 74 2.01 -9.40 -5.31
C ALA A 74 3.55 -9.41 -5.20
N LYS A 75 4.22 -10.51 -5.62
CA LYS A 75 5.69 -10.59 -5.62
C LYS A 75 6.31 -9.65 -6.65
N GLU A 76 5.64 -9.47 -7.78
CA GLU A 76 6.09 -8.62 -8.88
C GLU A 76 6.00 -7.12 -8.56
N TYR A 77 5.54 -6.73 -7.36
CA TYR A 77 5.39 -5.33 -6.99
C TYR A 77 6.69 -4.51 -7.14
N ASP A 78 7.83 -5.03 -6.68
CA ASP A 78 9.10 -4.25 -6.69
C ASP A 78 9.68 -4.13 -8.10
N ASP A 79 9.51 -5.17 -8.94
CA ASP A 79 10.11 -5.26 -10.29
C ASP A 79 9.12 -4.93 -11.42
N GLY A 80 7.85 -4.70 -11.09
CA GLY A 80 6.76 -4.49 -12.05
C GLY A 80 6.78 -3.11 -12.71
N GLY A 81 6.19 -3.03 -13.91
CA GLY A 81 6.10 -1.81 -14.71
C GLY A 81 4.91 -0.89 -14.35
N LEU A 82 4.66 0.12 -15.17
CA LEU A 82 3.59 1.11 -14.96
C LEU A 82 2.17 0.58 -15.22
N ASP A 83 2.06 -0.59 -15.85
CA ASP A 83 0.82 -1.26 -16.25
C ASP A 83 0.13 -2.00 -15.09
N MET A 84 0.84 -2.21 -13.97
CA MET A 84 0.30 -2.86 -12.77
C MET A 84 0.42 -1.97 -11.52
N ARG A 85 -0.03 -2.47 -10.35
CA ARG A 85 0.27 -1.82 -9.07
C ARG A 85 1.68 -2.23 -8.64
N SER A 86 2.66 -1.47 -9.06
CA SER A 86 4.08 -1.69 -8.79
C SER A 86 4.69 -0.53 -8.01
N LYS A 87 5.91 -0.73 -7.52
CA LYS A 87 6.75 0.34 -6.98
C LYS A 87 6.95 1.43 -8.02
N ALA A 88 7.34 1.09 -9.25
CA ALA A 88 7.56 2.07 -10.33
C ALA A 88 6.34 2.95 -10.59
N ARG A 89 5.13 2.38 -10.59
CA ARG A 89 3.89 3.16 -10.75
C ARG A 89 3.62 4.09 -9.58
N HIS A 90 3.85 3.63 -8.34
CA HIS A 90 3.70 4.47 -7.16
C HIS A 90 4.71 5.62 -7.16
N GLU A 91 5.98 5.37 -7.48
CA GLU A 91 7.00 6.42 -7.59
C GLU A 91 6.59 7.47 -8.61
N ASN A 92 6.14 7.07 -9.81
CA ASN A 92 5.65 8.02 -10.81
C ASN A 92 4.41 8.82 -10.36
N TRP A 93 3.59 8.24 -9.48
CA TRP A 93 2.47 8.97 -8.90
C TRP A 93 2.92 9.97 -7.84
N LEU A 94 3.90 9.61 -7.02
CA LEU A 94 4.51 10.49 -6.02
C LEU A 94 5.20 11.71 -6.66
N GLU A 95 5.74 11.58 -7.87
CA GLU A 95 6.29 12.73 -8.63
C GLU A 95 5.23 13.80 -8.96
N LYS A 96 3.93 13.49 -8.85
CA LYS A 96 2.83 14.40 -9.22
C LYS A 96 2.26 15.17 -8.03
N VAL A 97 2.59 14.79 -6.79
CA VAL A 97 2.09 15.48 -5.59
C VAL A 97 2.94 16.72 -5.31
N ASP A 98 2.30 17.80 -4.84
CA ASP A 98 2.97 19.08 -4.59
C ASP A 98 3.23 19.33 -3.09
N CYS A 99 3.22 18.27 -2.27
CA CYS A 99 3.36 18.35 -0.82
C CYS A 99 4.47 17.44 -0.31
N ASP A 100 4.76 17.52 0.99
CA ASP A 100 5.81 16.73 1.62
C ASP A 100 5.48 15.23 1.55
N ILE A 101 6.54 14.44 1.37
CA ILE A 101 6.46 12.98 1.29
C ILE A 101 7.35 12.39 2.38
N ILE A 102 6.74 11.74 3.37
CA ILE A 102 7.44 10.96 4.37
C ILE A 102 7.52 9.51 3.89
N ARG A 103 8.72 8.92 3.91
CA ARG A 103 8.97 7.57 3.41
C ARG A 103 9.43 6.67 4.55
N TYR A 104 8.64 5.65 4.86
CA TYR A 104 9.05 4.57 5.75
C TYR A 104 9.34 3.33 4.94
N GLU A 105 10.63 3.08 4.75
CA GLU A 105 11.13 1.93 4.01
C GLU A 105 11.78 0.91 4.96
N GLY A 106 11.55 -0.37 4.68
CA GLY A 106 12.09 -1.48 5.47
C GLY A 106 11.07 -2.10 6.42
N GLU A 107 11.54 -3.00 7.28
CA GLU A 107 10.71 -3.50 8.37
C GLU A 107 10.79 -2.54 9.55
N LYS A 108 9.68 -1.84 9.79
CA LYS A 108 9.45 -1.03 10.98
C LYS A 108 8.23 -1.57 11.74
N SER A 109 8.31 -1.53 13.05
CA SER A 109 7.18 -1.76 13.93
C SER A 109 6.16 -0.62 13.82
N PHE A 110 4.96 -0.86 14.35
CA PHE A 110 3.94 0.17 14.45
C PHE A 110 4.45 1.36 15.27
N ASP A 111 5.07 1.09 16.43
CA ASP A 111 5.54 2.12 17.34
C ASP A 111 6.62 3.00 16.70
N GLU A 112 7.57 2.42 15.97
CA GLU A 112 8.59 3.19 15.24
C GLU A 112 8.00 4.13 14.18
N ILE A 113 6.98 3.66 13.44
CA ILE A 113 6.31 4.51 12.44
C ILE A 113 5.51 5.61 13.14
N MET A 114 4.82 5.29 14.23
CA MET A 114 4.02 6.27 14.96
C MET A 114 4.87 7.35 15.62
N GLU A 115 6.00 6.97 16.23
CA GLU A 115 6.94 7.90 16.85
C GLU A 115 7.53 8.87 15.80
N GLY A 116 7.93 8.34 14.64
CA GLY A 116 8.39 9.14 13.50
C GLY A 116 7.34 10.17 13.05
N LEU A 117 6.11 9.72 12.82
CA LEU A 117 5.03 10.58 12.34
C LEU A 117 4.69 11.70 13.33
N THR A 118 4.74 11.41 14.64
CA THR A 118 4.49 12.43 15.67
C THR A 118 5.59 13.48 15.77
N THR A 119 6.81 13.14 15.36
CA THR A 119 7.96 14.06 15.41
C THR A 119 8.02 14.93 14.15
N GLU A 120 7.69 14.36 13.00
CA GLU A 120 7.80 14.98 11.67
C GLU A 120 6.61 15.91 11.35
N CYS A 121 5.48 15.78 12.05
CA CYS A 121 4.27 16.58 11.84
C CYS A 121 4.08 17.73 12.85
N THR A 122 5.14 18.11 13.58
CA THR A 122 5.17 19.28 14.50
C THR A 122 5.75 20.51 13.82
#